data_AF-A0A3D4UGT1-F1
#
_entry.id   AF-A0A3D4UGT1-F1
#
_cell.length_a   1.000
_cell.length_b   1.000
_cell.length_c   1.000
_cell.angle_alpha   90.00
_cell.angle_beta   90.00
_cell.angle_gamma   90.00
#
_symmetry.space_group_name_H-M   'P 1'
#
loop_
_entity.id
_entity.type
_entity.pdbx_description
1 polymer ?
#
loop_
_entity_poly.entity_id
_entity_poly.type
_entity_poly.pdbx_seq_one_letter_code
_entity_poly.pdbx_strand_id
1 'polypeptide(L)'
;MVVDPIAGLRSVRIEWGISRRALGDHAPVGNAPLITLRYEASPAQDERLTLFDPISEQRAPLPERVTRALGVPNLRSSGGRLHVQSPVLYAFLSTEHPSAPELLYARTPIFEMLGIAGGRYQPLGASIE
;
A
#
# COMPACT_ATOMS: atom_id res chain seq x y z
N MET A 1 -12.64 -16.31 24.01
CA MET A 1 -13.29 -16.27 22.69
C MET A 1 -12.41 -15.38 21.82
N VAL A 2 -11.62 -15.96 20.92
CA VAL A 2 -10.78 -15.16 20.00
C VAL A 2 -11.73 -14.65 18.94
N VAL A 3 -12.13 -13.39 19.03
CA VAL A 3 -12.89 -12.72 17.97
C VAL A 3 -11.95 -12.67 16.77
N ASP A 4 -12.35 -13.25 15.64
CA ASP A 4 -11.58 -13.13 14.41
C ASP A 4 -11.53 -11.63 14.04
N PRO A 5 -10.36 -10.98 14.08
CA PRO A 5 -10.23 -9.55 13.80
C PRO A 5 -10.69 -9.13 12.40
N ILE A 6 -10.96 -10.11 11.51
CA ILE A 6 -11.34 -9.92 10.11
C ILE A 6 -12.84 -10.08 9.89
N ALA A 7 -13.62 -10.47 10.90
CA ALA A 7 -15.09 -10.51 10.79
C ALA A 7 -15.64 -9.08 10.61
N GLY A 8 -15.69 -8.62 9.35
CA GLY A 8 -16.05 -7.25 8.98
C GLY A 8 -14.97 -6.44 8.26
N LEU A 9 -13.79 -7.02 7.94
CA LEU A 9 -12.75 -6.33 7.17
C LEU A 9 -13.30 -5.86 5.82
N ARG A 10 -13.34 -4.54 5.63
CA ARG A 10 -13.70 -3.88 4.38
C ARG A 10 -12.46 -3.62 3.54
N SER A 11 -11.40 -3.09 4.13
CA SER A 11 -10.16 -2.82 3.40
C SER A 11 -8.91 -2.77 4.28
N VAL A 12 -7.77 -3.02 3.63
CA VAL A 12 -6.44 -2.76 4.17
C VAL A 12 -5.77 -1.72 3.30
N ARG A 13 -5.22 -0.69 3.93
CA ARG A 13 -4.43 0.33 3.26
C ARG A 13 -3.01 0.31 3.78
N ILE A 14 -2.04 0.42 2.87
CA ILE A 14 -0.63 0.59 3.20
C ILE A 14 -0.09 1.75 2.38
N GLU A 15 0.63 2.66 3.04
CA GLU A 15 1.14 3.87 2.40
C GLU A 15 2.66 3.98 2.51
N TRP A 16 3.28 4.42 1.42
CA TRP A 16 4.68 4.78 1.37
C TRP A 16 4.86 6.19 0.84
N GLY A 17 5.81 6.91 1.42
CA GLY A 17 6.27 8.21 0.94
C GLY A 17 7.43 7.98 0.00
N ILE A 18 7.37 8.55 -1.20
CA ILE A 18 8.40 8.42 -2.24
C ILE A 18 8.90 9.82 -2.56
N SER A 19 10.21 10.03 -2.65
CA SER A 19 10.74 11.31 -3.11
C SER A 19 10.19 11.64 -4.51
N ARG A 20 9.61 12.83 -4.68
CA ARG A 20 9.11 13.31 -5.98
C ARG A 20 10.16 13.18 -7.08
N ARG A 21 11.42 13.51 -6.78
CA ARG A 21 12.55 13.39 -7.72
C ARG A 21 12.83 11.95 -8.15
N ALA A 22 12.50 10.96 -7.33
CA ALA A 22 12.66 9.55 -7.65
C ALA A 22 11.61 9.04 -8.64
N LEU A 23 10.41 9.63 -8.63
CA LEU A 23 9.33 9.29 -9.55
C LEU A 23 9.53 9.89 -10.94
N GLY A 24 10.28 10.99 -11.06
CA GLY A 24 10.50 11.67 -12.34
C GLY A 24 9.17 12.01 -13.01
N ASP A 25 9.00 11.55 -14.25
CA ASP A 25 7.79 11.79 -15.05
C ASP A 25 6.54 11.07 -14.54
N HIS A 26 6.69 10.13 -13.60
CA HIS A 26 5.57 9.46 -12.94
C HIS A 26 5.02 10.26 -11.75
N ALA A 27 5.66 11.38 -11.37
CA ALA A 27 5.18 12.19 -10.26
C ALA A 27 3.87 12.91 -10.62
N PRO A 28 2.86 12.91 -9.73
CA PRO A 28 1.64 13.69 -9.94
C PRO A 28 1.96 15.19 -10.02
N VAL A 29 1.08 15.94 -10.69
CA VAL A 29 1.13 17.41 -10.69
C VAL A 29 1.08 17.90 -9.24
N GLY A 30 1.88 18.93 -8.92
CA GLY A 30 1.97 19.46 -7.56
C GLY A 30 3.41 19.79 -7.16
N ASN A 31 3.61 20.06 -5.88
CA ASN A 31 4.89 20.51 -5.34
C ASN A 31 5.32 19.80 -4.05
N ALA A 32 4.58 18.77 -3.58
CA ALA A 32 4.98 18.02 -2.42
C ALA A 32 6.33 17.32 -2.69
N PRO A 33 7.32 17.45 -1.79
CA PRO A 33 8.62 16.80 -1.97
C PRO A 33 8.54 15.28 -1.82
N LEU A 34 7.54 14.80 -1.06
CA LEU A 34 7.19 13.40 -0.88
C LEU A 34 5.80 13.15 -1.48
N ILE A 35 5.72 12.16 -2.37
CA ILE A 35 4.49 11.68 -3.00
C ILE A 35 4.03 10.42 -2.27
N THR A 36 2.73 10.28 -2.07
CA THR A 36 2.18 9.10 -1.42
C THR A 36 1.84 8.05 -2.47
N LEU A 37 2.43 6.87 -2.32
CA LEU A 37 1.96 5.64 -2.94
C LEU A 37 1.05 4.93 -1.95
N ARG A 38 -0.22 4.79 -2.32
CA ARG A 38 -1.23 4.07 -1.55
C ARG A 38 -1.54 2.75 -2.22
N TYR A 39 -1.36 1.68 -1.47
CA TYR A 39 -1.92 0.36 -1.76
C TYR A 39 -3.21 0.18 -0.97
N GLU A 40 -4.24 -0.34 -1.61
CA GLU A 40 -5.52 -0.67 -1.00
C GLU A 40 -5.97 -2.05 -1.48
N ALA A 41 -6.36 -2.92 -0.55
CA ALA A 41 -6.85 -4.26 -0.83
C ALA A 41 -8.13 -4.51 -0.04
N SER A 42 -9.11 -5.17 -0.66
CA SER A 42 -10.34 -5.59 0.02
C SER A 42 -10.64 -7.06 -0.29
N PRO A 43 -11.41 -7.76 0.55
CA PRO A 43 -11.84 -9.12 0.24
C PRO A 43 -12.76 -9.22 -0.99
N ALA A 44 -13.41 -8.12 -1.38
CA ALA A 44 -14.48 -8.08 -2.37
C ALA A 44 -14.07 -7.43 -3.71
N GLN A 45 -12.89 -6.84 -3.81
CA GLN A 45 -12.41 -6.11 -4.99
C GLN A 45 -10.94 -6.40 -5.24
N ASP A 46 -10.52 -6.21 -6.49
CA ASP A 46 -9.11 -6.21 -6.86
C ASP A 46 -8.33 -5.16 -6.07
N GLU A 47 -7.06 -5.43 -5.87
CA GLU A 47 -6.17 -4.46 -5.25
C GLU A 47 -6.04 -3.20 -6.11
N ARG A 48 -5.82 -2.06 -5.46
CA ARG A 48 -5.65 -0.76 -6.09
C ARG A 48 -4.36 -0.13 -5.62
N LEU A 49 -3.61 0.40 -6.57
CA LEU A 49 -2.49 1.30 -6.30
C LEU A 49 -2.86 2.72 -6.75
N THR A 50 -2.43 3.73 -6.00
CA THR A 50 -2.61 5.14 -6.36
C THR A 50 -1.35 5.92 -5.99
N LEU A 51 -0.80 6.67 -6.95
CA LEU A 51 0.18 7.72 -6.70
C LEU A 51 -0.55 9.06 -6.62
N PHE A 52 -0.36 9.79 -5.53
CA PHE A 52 -0.94 11.12 -5.39
C PHE A 52 -0.03 12.09 -4.62
N ASP A 53 -0.11 13.37 -4.99
CA ASP A 53 0.53 14.46 -4.25
C ASP A 53 -0.33 14.77 -3.02
N PRO A 54 0.19 14.65 -1.79
CA PRO A 54 -0.63 14.80 -0.58
C PRO A 54 -1.05 16.25 -0.28
N ILE A 55 -0.47 17.26 -0.96
CA ILE A 55 -0.81 18.68 -0.75
C ILE A 55 -1.93 19.09 -1.71
N SER A 56 -1.79 18.72 -2.99
CA SER A 56 -2.73 19.10 -4.04
C SER A 56 -3.78 18.04 -4.35
N GLU A 57 -3.65 16.85 -3.75
CA GLU A 57 -4.48 15.65 -3.96
C GLU A 57 -4.56 15.15 -5.41
N GLN A 58 -3.70 15.70 -6.29
CA GLN A 58 -3.62 15.30 -7.68
C GLN A 58 -3.04 13.90 -7.80
N ARG A 59 -3.62 13.11 -8.70
CA ARG A 59 -3.25 11.71 -8.92
C ARG A 59 -2.47 11.59 -10.22
N ALA A 60 -1.50 10.67 -10.23
CA ALA A 60 -0.78 10.29 -11.44
C ALA A 60 -1.30 8.94 -11.96
N PRO A 61 -1.38 8.74 -13.28
CA PRO A 61 -1.55 7.41 -13.82
C PRO A 61 -0.35 6.55 -13.45
N LEU A 62 -0.61 5.27 -13.14
CA LEU A 62 0.44 4.29 -12.94
C LEU A 62 0.94 3.74 -14.28
N PRO A 63 2.23 3.39 -14.39
CA PRO A 63 2.73 2.68 -15.56
C PRO A 63 1.95 1.38 -15.79
N GLU A 64 1.72 1.03 -17.06
CA GLU A 64 0.94 -0.14 -17.43
C GLU A 64 1.48 -1.45 -16.84
N ARG A 65 2.81 -1.58 -16.73
CA ARG A 65 3.45 -2.74 -16.09
C ARG A 65 3.04 -2.92 -14.61
N VAL A 66 2.74 -1.83 -13.91
CA VAL A 66 2.27 -1.87 -12.52
C VAL A 66 0.80 -2.25 -12.50
N THR A 67 -0.04 -1.61 -13.32
CA THR A 67 -1.49 -1.86 -13.32
C THR A 67 -1.83 -3.29 -13.76
N ARG A 68 -1.10 -3.84 -14.74
CA ARG A 68 -1.27 -5.24 -15.20
C ARG A 68 -0.79 -6.28 -14.19
N ALA A 69 0.10 -5.90 -13.26
CA ALA A 69 0.57 -6.80 -12.22
C ALA A 69 -0.43 -6.92 -11.05
N LEU A 70 -1.40 -6.01 -10.96
CA LEU A 70 -2.40 -6.06 -9.90
C LEU A 70 -3.33 -7.27 -10.06
N GLY A 71 -3.80 -7.79 -8.94
CA GLY A 71 -4.77 -8.89 -8.93
C GLY A 71 -5.57 -8.98 -7.64
N VAL A 72 -6.08 -10.18 -7.39
CA VAL A 72 -6.93 -10.45 -6.23
C VAL A 72 -6.06 -10.67 -4.99
N PRO A 73 -6.22 -9.87 -3.92
CA PRO A 73 -5.47 -10.05 -2.69
C PRO A 73 -6.01 -11.25 -1.89
N ASN A 74 -5.12 -11.98 -1.25
CA ASN A 74 -5.40 -13.00 -0.25
C ASN A 74 -5.14 -12.42 1.14
N LEU A 75 -6.22 -12.17 1.87
CA LEU A 75 -6.21 -11.56 3.20
C LEU A 75 -6.52 -12.63 4.25
N ARG A 76 -5.66 -12.80 5.25
CA ARG A 76 -5.82 -13.84 6.29
C ARG A 76 -5.48 -13.32 7.68
N SER A 77 -6.24 -13.74 8.68
CA SER A 77 -5.96 -13.47 10.09
C SER A 77 -5.31 -14.68 10.71
N SER A 78 -4.25 -14.47 11.48
CA SER A 78 -3.72 -15.53 12.35
C SER A 78 -2.90 -14.93 13.48
N GLY A 79 -3.19 -15.34 14.71
CA GLY A 79 -2.36 -15.00 15.88
C GLY A 79 -2.17 -13.50 16.13
N GLY A 80 -3.23 -12.70 15.97
CA GLY A 80 -3.16 -11.24 16.18
C GLY A 80 -2.46 -10.48 15.04
N ARG A 81 -2.35 -11.09 13.86
CA ARG A 81 -1.75 -10.49 12.67
C ARG A 81 -2.66 -10.62 11.47
N LEU A 82 -2.61 -9.59 10.64
CA LEU A 82 -3.22 -9.57 9.31
C LEU A 82 -2.14 -9.80 8.26
N HIS A 83 -2.34 -10.85 7.46
CA HIS A 83 -1.49 -11.21 6.34
C HIS A 83 -2.13 -10.66 5.06
N VAL A 84 -1.36 -9.87 4.32
CA VAL A 84 -1.75 -9.35 3.00
C VAL A 84 -0.81 -9.97 1.98
N GLN A 85 -1.36 -10.79 1.09
CA GLN A 85 -0.60 -11.41 0.01
C GLN A 85 -1.27 -11.16 -1.33
N SER A 86 -0.54 -10.57 -2.26
CA SER A 86 -0.96 -10.34 -3.64
C SER A 86 0.25 -10.49 -4.58
N PRO A 87 0.05 -10.43 -5.91
CA PRO A 87 1.16 -10.47 -6.86
C PRO A 87 2.21 -9.37 -6.63
N VAL A 88 1.80 -8.22 -6.07
CA VAL A 88 2.66 -7.04 -5.89
C VAL A 88 2.95 -6.71 -4.42
N LEU A 89 2.43 -7.48 -3.47
CA LEU A 89 2.65 -7.20 -2.05
C LEU A 89 2.64 -8.47 -1.21
N TYR A 90 3.62 -8.57 -0.31
CA TYR A 90 3.58 -9.47 0.82
C TYR A 90 3.84 -8.67 2.10
N ALA A 91 2.82 -8.53 2.95
CA ALA A 91 2.89 -7.71 4.15
C ALA A 91 2.23 -8.38 5.36
N PHE A 92 2.71 -8.00 6.54
CA PHE A 92 2.14 -8.38 7.83
C PHE A 92 1.86 -7.12 8.64
N LEU A 93 0.66 -7.03 9.18
CA LEU A 93 0.24 -5.97 10.08
C LEU A 93 -0.08 -6.57 11.45
N SER A 94 0.33 -5.89 12.52
CA SER A 94 -0.17 -6.18 13.86
C SER A 94 -1.62 -5.72 13.96
N THR A 95 -2.49 -6.58 14.50
CA THR A 95 -3.88 -6.23 14.82
C THR A 95 -4.11 -6.11 16.33
N GLU A 96 -3.04 -6.00 17.13
CA GLU A 96 -3.13 -5.81 18.59
C GLU A 96 -3.81 -4.48 18.95
N HIS A 97 -3.61 -3.45 18.11
CA HIS A 97 -4.30 -2.17 18.17
C HIS A 97 -5.06 -1.94 16.85
N PRO A 98 -6.31 -2.45 16.71
CA PRO A 98 -7.05 -2.37 15.45
C PRO A 98 -7.27 -0.96 14.90
N SER A 99 -7.32 0.05 15.77
CA SER A 99 -7.45 1.47 15.39
C SER A 99 -6.17 2.09 14.86
N ALA A 100 -5.03 1.42 15.02
CA ALA A 100 -3.71 1.88 14.60
C ALA A 100 -2.80 0.67 14.30
N PRO A 101 -3.10 -0.11 13.24
CA PRO A 101 -2.34 -1.31 12.94
C PRO A 101 -0.90 -0.97 12.56
N GLU A 102 0.04 -1.69 13.14
CA GLU A 102 1.47 -1.48 12.87
C GLU A 102 1.90 -2.35 11.68
N LEU A 103 2.59 -1.73 10.70
CA LEU A 103 3.21 -2.47 9.60
C LEU A 103 4.51 -3.14 10.06
N LEU A 104 4.43 -4.43 10.38
CA LEU A 104 5.58 -5.20 10.91
C LEU A 104 6.59 -5.55 9.82
N TYR A 105 6.11 -5.85 8.62
CA TYR A 105 6.95 -6.22 7.49
C TYR A 105 6.21 -5.98 6.18
N ALA A 106 6.93 -5.53 5.16
CA ALA A 106 6.44 -5.46 3.79
C ALA A 106 7.56 -5.76 2.79
N ARG A 107 7.26 -6.61 1.81
CA ARG A 107 8.06 -6.83 0.62
C ARG A 107 7.20 -6.58 -0.60
N THR A 108 7.70 -5.77 -1.52
CA THR A 108 6.98 -5.40 -2.73
C THR A 108 7.93 -5.12 -3.89
N PRO A 109 7.62 -5.62 -5.11
CA PRO A 109 8.32 -5.22 -6.34
C PRO A 109 7.84 -3.86 -6.90
N ILE A 110 6.84 -3.19 -6.30
CA ILE A 110 6.23 -1.98 -6.87
C ILE A 110 7.27 -0.89 -7.16
N PHE A 111 8.23 -0.68 -6.26
CA PHE A 111 9.26 0.35 -6.44
C PHE A 111 10.18 0.04 -7.62
N GLU A 112 10.58 -1.22 -7.81
CA GLU A 112 11.34 -1.66 -8.98
C GLU A 112 10.52 -1.46 -10.26
N MET A 113 9.23 -1.83 -10.23
CA MET A 113 8.28 -1.58 -11.31
C MET A 113 7.94 -0.09 -11.50
N LEU A 114 8.37 0.81 -10.63
CA LEU A 114 8.31 2.25 -10.83
C LEU A 114 9.68 2.82 -11.24
N GLY A 115 10.71 1.99 -11.37
CA GLY A 115 12.07 2.44 -11.67
C GLY A 115 12.73 3.20 -10.50
N ILE A 116 12.23 3.02 -9.29
CA ILE A 116 12.70 3.72 -8.09
C ILE A 116 13.83 2.90 -7.46
N ALA A 117 15.04 3.47 -7.46
CA ALA A 117 16.18 2.88 -6.76
C ALA A 117 15.93 2.81 -5.23
N GLY A 118 16.53 1.81 -4.58
CA GLY A 118 16.40 1.59 -3.14
C GLY A 118 16.78 2.82 -2.30
N GLY A 119 16.13 2.98 -1.14
CA GLY A 119 16.37 4.08 -0.20
C GLY A 119 15.67 5.40 -0.54
N ARG A 120 14.82 5.43 -1.58
CA ARG A 120 14.06 6.64 -1.99
C ARG A 120 12.58 6.61 -1.59
N TYR A 121 12.20 5.65 -0.76
CA TYR A 121 10.87 5.49 -0.23
C TYR A 121 10.92 5.07 1.24
N GLN A 122 9.87 5.40 1.99
CA GLN A 122 9.71 5.04 3.39
C GLN A 122 8.26 4.64 3.68
N PRO A 123 8.00 3.70 4.60
CA PRO A 123 6.63 3.45 5.06
C PRO A 123 6.09 4.70 5.77
N LEU A 124 4.83 5.05 5.50
CA LEU A 124 4.10 6.11 6.20
C LEU A 124 3.15 5.52 7.24
N GLY A 125 2.57 4.35 6.95
CA GLY A 125 1.69 3.67 7.88
C GLY A 125 0.78 2.67 7.17
N ALA A 126 -0.12 2.10 7.97
CA ALA A 126 -1.17 1.23 7.49
C ALA A 126 -2.48 1.48 8.25
N SER A 127 -3.60 1.15 7.63
CA SER A 127 -4.92 1.21 8.25
C SER A 127 -5.77 0.01 7.85
N ILE A 128 -6.71 -0.35 8.72
CA ILE A 128 -7.68 -1.42 8.52
C ILE A 128 -9.06 -0.80 8.74
N GLU A 129 -9.97 -0.99 7.77
CA GLU A 129 -11.36 -0.53 7.78
C GLU A 129 -12.32 -1.70 7.65
#